data_AF-A0A960DAB3-F1
#
_entry.id   AF-A0A960DAB3-F1
#
_cell.length_a   1.000
_cell.length_b   1.000
_cell.length_c   1.000
_cell.angle_alpha   90.00
_cell.angle_beta   90.00
_cell.angle_gamma   90.00
#
_symmetry.space_group_name_H-M   'P 1'
#
loop_
_entity.id
_entity.type
_entity.pdbx_description
1 polymer ?
#
loop_
_entity_poly.entity_id
_entity_poly.type
_entity_poly.pdbx_seq_one_letter_code
_entity_poly.pdbx_strand_id
1 'polypeptide(L)'
;DRLMADAGIVRNRSKIEATIANARIVAELAEDGVDFSELLWSFAPQDRTTRSRPADLSQLAAVTSESKAMAKELKRRGLRFVGPTTAYALMQATGMVDDHAANCWVPPLFD
;
A
#
# COMPACT_ATOMS: atom_id res chain seq x y z
N ASP A 1 -15.63 19.76 8.32
CA ASP A 1 -17.03 19.87 7.85
C ASP A 1 -17.20 20.15 6.36
N ARG A 2 -16.48 21.11 5.75
CA ARG A 2 -16.56 21.37 4.29
C ARG A 2 -16.51 20.10 3.42
N LEU A 3 -15.56 19.20 3.67
CA LEU A 3 -15.39 17.95 2.89
C LEU A 3 -16.57 16.97 3.03
N MET A 4 -17.37 17.06 4.09
CA MET A 4 -18.56 16.18 4.23
C MET A 4 -19.69 16.57 3.27
N ALA A 5 -19.66 17.78 2.72
CA ALA A 5 -20.60 18.25 1.71
C ALA A 5 -20.11 18.02 0.27
N ASP A 6 -18.88 17.54 0.08
CA ASP A 6 -18.28 17.35 -1.24
C ASP A 6 -18.73 16.03 -1.88
N ALA A 7 -19.47 16.13 -2.99
CA ALA A 7 -19.97 14.97 -3.73
C ALA A 7 -18.91 14.30 -4.63
N GLY A 8 -17.74 14.93 -4.82
CA GLY A 8 -16.63 14.37 -5.59
C GLY A 8 -15.83 13.30 -4.84
N ILE A 9 -16.11 13.08 -3.55
CA ILE A 9 -15.38 12.13 -2.70
C ILE A 9 -16.30 11.16 -1.95
N VAL A 10 -15.72 10.10 -1.40
CA VAL A 10 -16.42 9.24 -0.43
C VAL A 10 -16.61 10.00 0.88
N ARG A 11 -17.84 10.44 1.14
CA ARG A 11 -18.26 11.23 2.34
C ARG A 11 -18.30 10.40 3.62
N ASN A 12 -17.17 9.81 3.99
CA ASN A 12 -16.96 9.11 5.25
C ASN A 12 -16.02 9.92 6.14
N ARG A 13 -16.52 10.44 7.26
CA ARG A 13 -15.77 11.31 8.17
C ARG A 13 -14.46 10.68 8.64
N SER A 14 -14.49 9.41 9.04
CA SER A 14 -13.30 8.71 9.54
C SER A 14 -12.23 8.52 8.46
N LYS A 15 -12.60 8.26 7.20
CA LYS A 15 -11.65 8.20 6.07
C LYS A 15 -11.03 9.56 5.78
N ILE A 16 -11.84 10.62 5.77
CA ILE A 16 -11.36 12.00 5.55
C ILE A 16 -10.36 12.40 6.64
N GLU A 17 -10.71 12.20 7.91
CA GLU A 17 -9.85 12.53 9.03
C GLU A 17 -8.57 11.67 9.04
N ALA A 18 -8.68 10.40 8.64
CA ALA A 18 -7.52 9.53 8.47
C ALA A 18 -6.57 10.03 7.37
N THR A 19 -7.06 10.47 6.22
CA THR A 19 -6.22 11.04 5.16
C THR A 19 -5.44 12.25 5.67
N ILE A 20 -6.09 13.15 6.41
CA ILE A 20 -5.43 14.34 6.99
C ILE A 20 -4.40 13.93 8.05
N ALA A 21 -4.75 13.00 8.94
CA ALA A 21 -3.84 12.53 9.99
C ALA A 21 -2.62 11.80 9.40
N ASN A 22 -2.82 10.95 8.38
CA ASN A 22 -1.75 10.24 7.70
C ASN A 22 -0.79 11.22 6.99
N ALA A 23 -1.31 12.28 6.36
CA ALA A 23 -0.46 13.29 5.73
C ALA A 23 0.45 14.01 6.74
N ARG A 24 -0.07 14.32 7.94
CA ARG A 24 0.74 14.91 9.02
C ARG A 24 1.83 13.98 9.49
N ILE A 25 1.49 12.72 9.75
CA ILE A 25 2.47 11.69 10.15
C ILE A 25 3.57 11.54 9.09
N VAL A 26 3.22 11.51 7.81
CA VAL A 26 4.22 11.41 6.74
C VAL A 26 5.13 12.64 6.69
N ALA A 27 4.61 13.84 6.96
CA ALA A 27 5.43 15.05 7.09
C ALA A 27 6.36 14.98 8.31
N GLU A 28 5.85 14.54 9.47
CA GLU A 28 6.64 14.34 10.70
C GLU A 28 7.76 13.30 10.49
N LEU A 29 7.49 12.21 9.77
CA LEU A 29 8.51 11.22 9.41
C LEU A 29 9.67 11.85 8.62
N ALA A 30 9.37 12.77 7.71
CA ALA A 30 10.40 13.45 6.94
C ALA A 30 11.25 14.38 7.81
N GLU A 31 10.64 15.05 8.80
CA GLU A 31 11.37 15.87 9.80
C GLU A 31 12.30 15.01 10.66
N ASP A 32 11.90 13.77 10.98
CA ASP A 32 12.69 12.77 11.70
C ASP A 32 13.74 12.06 10.81
N GLY A 33 13.88 12.47 9.54
CA GLY A 33 14.85 11.90 8.60
C GLY A 33 14.46 10.53 8.03
N VAL A 34 13.20 10.12 8.15
CA VAL A 34 12.67 8.89 7.56
C VAL A 34 12.05 9.19 6.21
N ASP A 35 12.68 8.73 5.13
CA ASP A 35 12.05 8.76 3.81
C ASP A 35 10.88 7.76 3.75
N PHE A 36 9.69 8.26 3.39
CA PHE A 36 8.48 7.44 3.38
C PHE A 36 8.51 6.38 2.27
N SER A 37 9.12 6.69 1.11
CA SER A 37 9.26 5.73 0.02
C SER A 37 10.20 4.60 0.42
N GLU A 38 11.38 4.92 0.96
CA GLU A 38 12.33 3.93 1.47
C GLU A 38 11.70 3.06 2.56
N LEU A 39 10.94 3.65 3.48
CA LEU A 39 10.19 2.91 4.49
C LEU A 39 9.22 1.92 3.84
N LEU A 40 8.41 2.34 2.87
CA LEU A 40 7.46 1.44 2.20
C LEU A 40 8.20 0.33 1.43
N TRP A 41 9.22 0.68 0.66
CA TRP A 41 10.01 -0.27 -0.15
C TRP A 41 10.85 -1.22 0.70
N SER A 42 11.17 -0.89 1.96
CA SER A 42 11.82 -1.80 2.91
C SER A 42 11.00 -3.08 3.18
N PHE A 43 9.69 -3.06 2.90
CA PHE A 43 8.81 -4.22 3.00
C PHE A 43 8.59 -4.95 1.67
N ALA A 44 9.19 -4.51 0.57
CA ALA A 44 9.04 -5.22 -0.69
C ALA A 44 9.59 -6.66 -0.57
N PRO A 45 8.93 -7.68 -1.14
CA PRO A 45 9.42 -9.05 -1.09
C PRO A 45 10.83 -9.16 -1.68
N GLN A 46 11.65 -10.04 -1.08
CA GLN A 46 13.02 -10.28 -1.52
C GLN A 46 13.06 -11.03 -2.87
N ASP A 47 12.06 -11.87 -3.12
CA ASP A 47 11.89 -12.65 -4.34
C ASP A 47 11.11 -11.89 -5.44
N ARG A 48 10.84 -10.58 -5.26
CA ARG A 48 9.96 -9.84 -6.18
C ARG A 48 10.38 -9.92 -7.65
N THR A 49 11.68 -10.01 -7.94
CA THR A 49 12.22 -10.07 -9.31
C THR A 49 12.23 -11.48 -9.91
N THR A 50 12.09 -12.53 -9.09
CA THR A 50 12.10 -13.93 -9.53
C THR A 50 10.72 -14.58 -9.46
N ARG A 51 9.77 -13.92 -8.80
CA ARG A 51 8.39 -14.37 -8.66
C ARG A 51 7.68 -14.36 -10.01
N SER A 52 7.12 -15.50 -10.40
CA SER A 52 6.28 -15.59 -11.59
C SER A 52 4.92 -14.95 -11.35
N ARG A 53 4.39 -14.30 -12.38
CA ARG A 53 3.00 -13.83 -12.41
C ARG A 53 2.02 -15.00 -12.16
N PRO A 54 0.93 -14.78 -11.40
CA PRO A 54 -0.10 -15.79 -11.20
C PRO A 54 -0.79 -16.16 -12.52
N ALA A 55 -1.23 -17.42 -12.66
CA ALA A 55 -1.96 -17.86 -13.85
C ALA A 55 -3.31 -17.13 -13.98
N ASP A 56 -3.99 -16.91 -12.86
CA ASP A 56 -5.27 -16.20 -12.76
C ASP A 56 -5.48 -15.62 -11.35
N LEU A 57 -6.56 -14.86 -11.18
CA LEU A 57 -6.87 -14.14 -9.93
C LEU A 57 -7.11 -15.08 -8.72
N SER A 58 -7.43 -16.36 -8.92
CA SER A 58 -7.63 -17.30 -7.82
C SER A 58 -6.33 -17.63 -7.08
N GLN A 59 -5.18 -17.39 -7.71
CA GLN A 59 -3.86 -17.60 -7.12
C GLN A 59 -3.37 -16.37 -6.33
N LEU A 60 -4.10 -15.24 -6.37
CA LEU A 60 -3.74 -14.05 -5.62
C LEU A 60 -4.10 -14.20 -4.15
N ALA A 61 -3.12 -13.99 -3.28
CA ALA A 61 -3.36 -13.92 -1.85
C ALA A 61 -4.12 -12.63 -1.50
N ALA A 62 -4.96 -12.67 -0.46
CA ALA A 62 -5.57 -11.45 0.07
C ALA A 62 -4.60 -10.61 0.92
N VAL A 63 -3.56 -11.25 1.47
CA VAL A 63 -2.52 -10.68 2.35
C VAL A 63 -1.24 -11.50 2.25
N THR A 64 -0.08 -10.92 2.56
CA THR A 64 1.21 -11.64 2.66
C THR A 64 1.88 -11.40 4.01
N SER A 65 3.03 -12.04 4.27
CA SER A 65 3.88 -11.74 5.43
C SER A 65 4.32 -10.28 5.43
N GLU A 66 4.72 -9.79 4.26
CA GLU A 66 5.23 -8.44 4.06
C GLU A 66 4.13 -7.42 4.27
N SER A 67 2.93 -7.66 3.71
CA SER A 67 1.82 -6.73 3.88
C SER A 67 1.34 -6.64 5.32
N LYS A 68 1.41 -7.74 6.09
CA LYS A 68 1.16 -7.75 7.54
C LYS A 68 2.23 -6.95 8.28
N ALA A 69 3.50 -7.09 7.91
CA ALA A 69 4.61 -6.34 8.52
C ALA A 69 4.49 -4.83 8.23
N MET A 70 4.26 -4.44 6.98
CA MET A 70 4.03 -3.06 6.58
C MET A 70 2.82 -2.47 7.34
N ALA A 71 1.67 -3.16 7.34
CA ALA A 71 0.49 -2.70 8.05
C ALA A 71 0.75 -2.53 9.56
N LYS A 72 1.50 -3.43 10.19
CA LYS A 72 1.87 -3.32 11.61
C LYS A 72 2.75 -2.09 11.86
N GLU A 73 3.76 -1.86 11.02
CA GLU A 73 4.67 -0.73 11.19
C GLU A 73 3.98 0.62 10.93
N LEU A 74 3.19 0.73 9.86
CA LEU A 74 2.45 1.95 9.56
C LEU A 74 1.45 2.28 10.67
N LYS A 75 0.77 1.27 11.25
CA LYS A 75 -0.09 1.47 12.43
C LYS A 75 0.71 1.91 13.66
N ARG A 76 1.89 1.32 13.90
CA ARG A 76 2.78 1.71 15.01
C ARG A 76 3.19 3.18 14.90
N ARG A 77 3.38 3.68 13.68
CA ARG A 77 3.67 5.10 13.36
C ARG A 77 2.42 5.98 13.36
N GLY A 78 1.23 5.44 13.66
CA GLY A 78 0.00 6.18 13.80
C GLY A 78 -0.86 6.30 12.53
N LEU A 79 -0.41 5.73 11.39
CA LEU A 79 -1.23 5.75 10.17
C LEU A 79 -2.51 4.95 10.38
N ARG A 80 -3.60 5.44 9.79
CA ARG A 80 -4.96 4.91 9.91
C ARG A 80 -5.43 4.35 8.57
N PHE A 81 -6.38 3.41 8.61
CA PHE A 81 -6.92 2.70 7.44
C PHE A 81 -5.89 1.87 6.64
N VAL A 82 -4.81 1.46 7.29
CA VAL A 82 -3.70 0.66 6.71
C VAL A 82 -3.73 -0.79 7.23
N GLY A 83 -4.80 -1.52 6.93
CA GLY A 83 -4.89 -2.96 7.24
C GLY A 83 -3.99 -3.81 6.32
N PRO A 84 -3.69 -5.08 6.66
CA PRO A 84 -2.84 -5.94 5.83
C PRO A 84 -3.30 -6.12 4.38
N THR A 85 -4.62 -6.15 4.14
CA THR A 85 -5.19 -6.20 2.77
C THR A 85 -4.96 -4.88 2.03
N THR A 86 -5.18 -3.73 2.69
CA THR A 86 -4.89 -2.42 2.12
C THR A 86 -3.40 -2.25 1.81
N ALA A 87 -2.52 -2.74 2.71
CA ALA A 87 -1.09 -2.72 2.49
C ALA A 87 -0.67 -3.61 1.31
N TYR A 88 -1.30 -4.77 1.14
CA TYR A 88 -1.00 -5.62 -0.03
C TYR A 88 -1.49 -4.98 -1.33
N ALA A 89 -2.70 -4.40 -1.32
CA ALA A 89 -3.20 -3.63 -2.46
C ALA A 89 -2.29 -2.44 -2.81
N LEU A 90 -1.69 -1.76 -1.80
CA LEU A 90 -0.68 -0.73 -2.03
C LEU A 90 0.55 -1.32 -2.72
N MET A 91 1.10 -2.43 -2.20
CA MET A 91 2.27 -3.11 -2.80
C MET A 91 2.05 -3.47 -4.27
N GLN A 92 0.86 -3.98 -4.60
CA GLN A 92 0.46 -4.29 -5.98
C GLN A 92 0.37 -3.00 -6.83
N ALA A 93 -0.30 -1.96 -6.32
CA ALA A 93 -0.52 -0.72 -7.04
C ALA A 93 0.76 0.10 -7.28
N THR A 94 1.77 -0.04 -6.41
CA THR A 94 3.04 0.69 -6.51
C THR A 94 4.19 -0.14 -7.10
N GLY A 95 3.91 -1.38 -7.55
CA GLY A 95 4.90 -2.23 -8.20
C GLY A 95 5.94 -2.85 -7.28
N MET A 96 5.67 -2.92 -5.97
CA MET A 96 6.51 -3.71 -5.05
C MET A 96 6.37 -5.21 -5.33
N VAL A 97 5.25 -5.62 -5.95
CA VAL A 97 5.00 -6.94 -6.50
C VAL A 97 4.39 -6.83 -7.89
N ASP A 98 4.70 -7.77 -8.78
CA ASP A 98 4.05 -7.91 -10.09
C ASP A 98 3.01 -9.03 -10.04
N ASP A 99 1.79 -8.66 -9.64
CA ASP A 99 0.66 -9.57 -9.50
C ASP A 99 -0.31 -9.49 -10.70
N HIS A 100 0.13 -8.93 -11.83
CA HIS A 100 -0.61 -9.08 -13.08
C HIS A 100 -0.74 -10.55 -13.44
N ALA A 101 -1.86 -10.97 -14.04
CA ALA A 101 -2.00 -12.34 -14.54
C ALA A 101 -0.95 -12.65 -15.62
N ALA A 102 -0.55 -13.92 -15.74
CA ALA A 102 0.49 -14.37 -16.68
C ALA A 102 0.14 -14.07 -18.15
N ASN A 103 -1.15 -13.99 -18.48
CA ASN A 103 -1.66 -13.62 -19.80
C ASN A 103 -1.99 -12.12 -19.95
N CYS A 104 -1.64 -11.29 -18.96
CA CYS A 104 -1.84 -9.85 -19.03
C CYS A 104 -0.92 -9.23 -20.08
N TRP A 105 -1.46 -8.32 -20.88
CA TRP A 105 -0.72 -7.62 -21.94
C TRP A 105 0.32 -6.62 -21.41
N VAL A 106 0.22 -6.22 -20.14
CA VAL A 106 1.17 -5.30 -19.50
C VAL A 106 2.53 -6.00 -19.41
N PRO A 107 3.64 -5.39 -19.84
CA PRO A 107 4.96 -6.00 -19.72
C PRO A 107 5.33 -6.35 -18.27
N PRO A 108 6.12 -7.40 -18.01
CA PRO A 108 6.66 -7.71 -16.68
C PRO A 108 7.37 -6.50 -16.05
N LEU A 109 7.21 -6.30 -14.74
CA LEU A 109 7.93 -5.24 -14.02
C LEU A 109 9.41 -5.56 -13.81
N PHE A 110 9.77 -6.84 -13.89
CA PHE A 110 11.12 -7.35 -13.68
C PHE A 110 11.47 -8.28 -14.84
N ASP A 111 12.65 -8.06 -15.43
CA ASP A 111 13.24 -8.85 -16.52
C ASP A 111 14.09 -10.03 -15.99
#